data_AF-A0A973F3I5-F1
#
_entry.id   AF-A0A973F3I5-F1
#
_cell.length_a   1.000
_cell.length_b   1.000
_cell.length_c   1.000
_cell.angle_alpha   90.00
_cell.angle_beta   90.00
_cell.angle_gamma   90.00
#
_symmetry.space_group_name_H-M   'P 1'
#
loop_
_entity.id
_entity.type
_entity.pdbx_description
1 polymer ?
#
loop_
_entity_poly.entity_id
_entity_poly.type
_entity_poly.pdbx_seq_one_letter_code
_entity_poly.pdbx_strand_id
1 'polypeptide(L)'
;MKLKNFQKIVEDTLREYPKTRDDDTFLTWHIVHLYRPECCSEHNGDYWINYKGMKLVREDHVKRIRAKIQNDDGKYLPTDPKVRKQRKISEETWRNYLAKTT
;
A
#
# COMPACT_ATOMS: atom_id res chain seq x y z
N MET A 1 -1.52 -6.46 -20.89
CA MET A 1 -2.00 -7.41 -19.86
C MET A 1 -2.83 -6.63 -18.84
N LYS A 2 -4.17 -6.73 -18.87
CA LYS A 2 -5.01 -6.20 -17.78
C LYS A 2 -4.65 -7.03 -16.54
N LEU A 3 -4.07 -6.42 -15.52
CA LEU A 3 -3.99 -7.06 -14.19
C LEU A 3 -5.42 -7.30 -13.72
N LYS A 4 -6.03 -8.42 -14.15
CA LYS A 4 -7.20 -8.96 -13.47
C LYS A 4 -6.72 -9.11 -12.02
N ASN A 5 -7.29 -8.30 -11.14
CA ASN A 5 -6.96 -8.20 -9.71
C ASN A 5 -5.80 -7.29 -9.24
N PHE A 6 -5.48 -6.18 -9.92
CA PHE A 6 -4.58 -5.17 -9.30
C PHE A 6 -5.12 -4.63 -7.96
N GLN A 7 -6.44 -4.49 -7.83
CA GLN A 7 -7.07 -4.12 -6.55
C GLN A 7 -6.76 -5.14 -5.45
N LYS A 8 -6.89 -6.44 -5.75
CA LYS A 8 -6.56 -7.52 -4.81
C LYS A 8 -5.09 -7.51 -4.40
N ILE A 9 -4.17 -7.22 -5.32
CA ILE A 9 -2.74 -7.10 -4.99
C ILE A 9 -2.50 -5.99 -3.94
N VAL A 10 -3.12 -4.83 -4.13
CA VAL A 10 -3.02 -3.72 -3.17
C VAL A 10 -3.65 -4.13 -1.83
N GLU A 11 -4.82 -4.76 -1.87
CA GLU A 11 -5.53 -5.23 -0.66
C GLU A 11 -4.73 -6.28 0.12
N ASP A 12 -4.20 -7.31 -0.56
CA ASP A 12 -3.38 -8.36 0.04
C ASP A 12 -2.10 -7.76 0.65
N THR A 13 -1.47 -6.79 -0.02
CA THR A 13 -0.26 -6.11 0.50
C THR A 13 -0.57 -5.28 1.75
N LEU A 14 -1.66 -4.50 1.74
CA LEU A 14 -2.11 -3.74 2.91
C LEU A 14 -2.47 -4.65 4.10
N ARG A 15 -3.04 -5.83 3.82
CA ARG A 15 -3.37 -6.84 4.83
C ARG A 15 -2.12 -7.41 5.48
N GLU A 16 -1.22 -7.95 4.66
CA GLU A 16 -0.07 -8.77 5.09
C GLU A 16 1.09 -7.93 5.61
N TYR A 17 1.22 -6.68 5.15
CA TYR A 17 2.34 -5.80 5.51
C TYR A 17 1.82 -4.47 6.10
N PRO A 18 1.46 -4.42 7.40
CA PRO A 18 0.85 -3.23 8.01
C PRO A 18 1.66 -1.94 7.85
N LYS A 19 3.00 -2.02 7.79
CA LYS A 19 3.87 -0.85 7.56
C LYS A 19 3.60 -0.13 6.24
N THR A 20 3.07 -0.84 5.24
CA THR A 20 2.68 -0.25 3.94
C THR A 20 1.42 0.59 4.02
N ARG A 21 0.64 0.46 5.10
CA ARG A 21 -0.61 1.22 5.28
C ARG A 21 -0.34 2.70 5.45
N ASP A 22 0.86 3.12 5.83
CA ASP A 22 1.18 4.51 6.18
C ASP A 22 1.86 5.31 5.04
N ASP A 23 2.41 4.63 4.04
CA ASP A 23 3.25 5.24 3.02
C ASP A 23 2.95 4.66 1.61
N ASP A 24 2.47 5.52 0.70
CA ASP A 24 2.10 5.14 -0.68
C ASP A 24 3.32 4.71 -1.51
N THR A 25 4.48 5.33 -1.28
CA THR A 25 5.73 4.99 -1.96
C THR A 25 6.24 3.64 -1.47
N PHE A 26 6.24 3.41 -0.15
CA PHE A 26 6.62 2.12 0.42
C PHE A 26 5.66 1.00 -0.01
N LEU A 27 4.34 1.25 -0.04
CA LEU A 27 3.35 0.32 -0.57
C LEU A 27 3.63 -0.04 -2.04
N THR A 28 3.90 0.98 -2.87
CA THR A 28 4.23 0.78 -4.29
C THR A 28 5.50 -0.05 -4.46
N TRP A 29 6.55 0.28 -3.72
CA TRP A 29 7.81 -0.46 -3.71
C TRP A 29 7.59 -1.92 -3.30
N HIS A 30 6.81 -2.16 -2.24
CA HIS A 30 6.52 -3.51 -1.75
C HIS A 30 5.74 -4.34 -2.77
N ILE A 31 4.77 -3.73 -3.46
CA ILE A 31 4.02 -4.39 -4.54
C ILE A 31 4.95 -4.80 -5.69
N VAL A 32 5.87 -3.93 -6.10
CA VAL A 32 6.85 -4.28 -7.15
C VAL A 32 7.74 -5.41 -6.68
N HIS A 33 8.25 -5.35 -5.44
CA HIS A 33 9.14 -6.36 -4.89
C HIS A 33 8.49 -7.75 -4.84
N LEU A 34 7.23 -7.84 -4.40
CA LEU A 34 6.52 -9.12 -4.25
C LEU A 34 5.99 -9.67 -5.58
N TYR A 35 5.46 -8.82 -6.45
CA TYR A 35 4.71 -9.26 -7.62
C TYR A 35 5.45 -9.05 -8.94
N ARG A 36 6.57 -8.31 -8.95
CA ARG A 36 7.43 -8.05 -10.10
C ARG A 36 8.92 -8.12 -9.72
N PRO A 37 9.39 -9.20 -9.08
CA PRO A 37 10.78 -9.32 -8.65
C PRO A 37 11.77 -9.21 -9.83
N GLU A 38 11.35 -9.52 -11.06
CA GLU A 38 12.16 -9.32 -12.27
C GLU A 38 12.46 -7.85 -12.58
N CYS A 39 11.78 -6.91 -11.92
CA CYS A 39 12.04 -5.48 -12.01
C CYS A 39 12.94 -4.94 -10.90
N CYS A 40 13.34 -5.81 -9.96
CA CYS A 40 14.14 -5.46 -8.79
C CYS A 40 15.58 -5.96 -8.93
N SER A 41 16.53 -5.21 -8.37
CA SER A 41 17.89 -5.68 -8.14
C SER A 41 18.38 -5.21 -6.78
N GLU A 42 19.30 -5.96 -6.19
CA GLU A 42 19.97 -5.60 -4.94
C GLU A 42 21.45 -5.37 -5.23
N HIS A 43 21.99 -4.24 -4.77
CA HIS A 43 23.39 -3.89 -4.91
C HIS A 43 23.89 -3.32 -3.59
N ASN A 44 24.85 -4.00 -2.94
CA ASN A 44 25.42 -3.58 -1.65
C ASN A 44 24.38 -3.36 -0.53
N GLY A 45 23.29 -4.15 -0.52
CA GLY A 45 22.20 -4.01 0.44
C GLY A 45 21.15 -2.94 0.09
N ASP A 46 21.38 -2.14 -0.96
CA ASP A 46 20.40 -1.21 -1.50
C ASP A 46 19.52 -1.89 -2.54
N TYR A 47 18.20 -1.69 -2.42
CA TYR A 47 17.22 -2.23 -3.34
C TYR A 47 16.84 -1.22 -4.41
N TRP A 48 16.94 -1.64 -5.66
CA TRP A 48 16.65 -0.85 -6.85
C TRP A 48 15.43 -1.38 -7.58
N ILE A 49 14.59 -0.49 -8.09
CA ILE A 49 13.50 -0.81 -9.01
C ILE A 49 13.80 -0.15 -10.34
N ASN A 50 13.81 -0.95 -11.42
CA ASN A 50 14.01 -0.41 -12.75
C ASN A 50 12.77 0.37 -13.24
N TYR A 51 12.97 1.21 -14.27
CA TYR A 51 11.91 2.04 -14.83
C TYR A 51 10.69 1.25 -15.34
N LYS A 52 10.90 0.01 -15.80
CA LYS A 52 9.82 -0.88 -16.22
C LYS A 52 8.91 -1.24 -15.05
N GLY A 53 9.47 -1.55 -13.88
CA GLY A 53 8.72 -1.77 -12.63
C GLY A 53 7.84 -0.57 -12.28
N MET A 54 8.42 0.63 -12.31
CA MET A 54 7.70 1.89 -12.03
C MET A 54 6.60 2.21 -13.05
N LYS A 55 6.72 1.74 -14.30
CA LYS A 55 5.65 1.84 -15.30
C LYS A 55 4.54 0.81 -15.09
N LEU A 56 4.87 -0.39 -14.62
CA LEU A 56 3.91 -1.46 -14.40
C LEU A 56 3.06 -1.24 -13.13
N VAL A 57 3.66 -0.69 -12.07
CA VAL A 57 3.02 -0.39 -10.80
C VAL A 57 3.08 1.11 -10.55
N ARG A 58 2.10 1.84 -11.10
CA ARG A 58 2.02 3.30 -10.97
C ARG A 58 1.53 3.69 -9.58
N GLU A 59 2.31 4.47 -8.85
CA GLU A 59 1.96 4.97 -7.51
C GLU A 59 0.60 5.67 -7.47
N ASP A 60 0.28 6.54 -8.44
CA ASP A 60 -1.03 7.19 -8.51
C ASP A 60 -2.20 6.21 -8.58
N HIS A 61 -2.00 5.05 -9.23
CA HIS A 61 -3.01 4.02 -9.32
C HIS A 61 -3.12 3.24 -8.00
N VAL A 62 -1.99 2.88 -7.40
CA VAL A 62 -1.92 2.26 -6.07
C VAL A 62 -2.60 3.15 -5.03
N LYS A 63 -2.29 4.44 -5.00
CA LYS A 63 -2.87 5.44 -4.10
C LYS A 63 -4.39 5.56 -4.22
N ARG A 64 -4.93 5.54 -5.45
CA ARG A 64 -6.39 5.56 -5.68
C ARG A 64 -7.08 4.31 -5.14
N ILE A 65 -6.49 3.15 -5.35
CA ILE A 65 -7.02 1.89 -4.84
C ILE A 65 -6.94 1.85 -3.31
N ARG A 66 -5.81 2.24 -2.73
CA ARG A 66 -5.63 2.37 -1.28
C ARG A 66 -6.68 3.33 -0.70
N ALA A 67 -6.89 4.49 -1.33
CA ALA A 67 -7.89 5.45 -0.87
C ALA A 67 -9.28 4.82 -0.80
N LYS A 68 -9.70 4.07 -1.83
CA LYS A 68 -10.97 3.34 -1.80
C LYS A 68 -11.03 2.34 -0.64
N ILE A 69 -9.99 1.51 -0.49
CA ILE A 69 -9.94 0.48 0.56
C ILE A 69 -9.96 1.08 1.98
N GLN A 70 -9.20 2.16 2.21
CA GLN A 70 -9.05 2.74 3.55
C GLN A 70 -10.13 3.76 3.89
N ASN A 71 -10.42 4.67 2.96
CA ASN A 71 -11.30 5.80 3.23
C ASN A 71 -12.78 5.43 2.99
N ASP A 72 -13.05 4.66 1.94
CA ASP A 72 -14.43 4.31 1.58
C ASP A 72 -14.86 3.00 2.26
N ASP A 73 -14.03 1.96 2.17
CA ASP A 73 -14.36 0.63 2.73
C ASP A 73 -13.97 0.47 4.22
N GLY A 74 -13.21 1.42 4.79
CA GLY A 74 -12.80 1.40 6.20
C GLY A 74 -11.84 0.27 6.60
N LYS A 75 -11.12 -0.31 5.64
CA LYS A 75 -10.23 -1.47 5.85
C LYS A 75 -8.76 -1.07 5.88
N TYR A 76 -7.94 -1.85 6.58
CA TYR A 76 -6.47 -1.71 6.59
C TYR A 76 -6.01 -0.29 6.87
N LEU A 77 -6.61 0.34 7.89
CA LEU A 77 -6.36 1.74 8.20
C LEU A 77 -4.89 1.98 8.60
N PRO A 78 -4.39 3.22 8.40
CA PRO A 78 -3.05 3.63 8.83
C PRO A 78 -2.74 3.23 10.28
N THR A 79 -1.49 2.99 10.61
CA THR A 79 -1.04 2.78 12.00
C THR A 79 -0.55 4.07 12.66
N ASP A 80 -0.08 5.05 11.88
CA ASP A 80 0.32 6.36 12.39
C ASP A 80 -0.87 7.35 12.47
N PRO A 81 -1.16 7.94 13.66
CA PRO A 81 -2.19 8.96 13.80
C PRO A 81 -1.97 10.22 12.96
N LYS A 82 -0.72 10.56 12.60
CA LYS A 82 -0.42 11.67 11.68
C LYS A 82 -0.91 11.37 10.27
N VAL A 83 -0.66 10.16 9.79
CA VAL A 83 -1.11 9.71 8.46
C VAL A 83 -2.63 9.63 8.42
N ARG A 84 -3.28 9.13 9.48
CA ARG A 84 -4.74 9.18 9.63
C ARG A 84 -5.29 10.60 9.44
N LYS A 85 -4.72 11.58 10.15
CA LYS A 85 -5.14 12.99 10.05
C LYS A 85 -4.97 13.53 8.64
N GLN A 86 -3.82 13.29 8.01
CA GLN A 86 -3.56 13.70 6.63
C GLN A 86 -4.58 13.11 5.64
N ARG A 87 -4.99 11.85 5.86
CA ARG A 87 -5.96 11.14 5.02
C ARG A 87 -7.42 11.41 5.38
N LYS A 88 -7.68 12.28 6.37
CA LYS A 88 -9.01 12.67 6.84
C LYS A 88 -9.88 11.49 7.29
N ILE A 89 -9.26 10.45 7.82
CA ILE A 89 -9.99 9.30 8.39
C ILE A 89 -10.48 9.68 9.79
N SER A 90 -11.75 9.42 10.08
CA SER A 90 -12.35 9.76 11.38
C SER A 90 -11.58 9.08 12.53
N GLU A 91 -11.41 9.79 13.64
CA GLU A 91 -10.69 9.24 14.79
C GLU A 91 -11.43 8.06 15.42
N GLU A 92 -12.76 8.15 15.48
CA GLU A 92 -13.61 7.07 15.97
C GLU A 92 -13.47 5.80 15.12
N THR A 93 -13.60 5.91 13.80
CA THR A 93 -13.42 4.79 12.87
C THR A 93 -12.03 4.16 13.04
N TRP A 94 -11.01 5.00 13.17
CA TRP A 94 -9.63 4.56 13.33
C TRP A 94 -9.39 3.82 14.65
N ARG A 95 -9.85 4.38 15.77
CA ARG A 95 -9.75 3.73 17.10
C ARG A 95 -10.54 2.43 17.15
N ASN A 96 -11.75 2.40 16.60
CA ASN A 96 -12.59 1.22 16.54
C ASN A 96 -11.96 0.10 15.69
N TYR A 97 -11.24 0.45 14.62
CA TYR A 97 -10.48 -0.52 13.83
C TYR A 97 -9.31 -1.09 14.63
N LEU A 98 -8.47 -0.23 15.23
CA LEU A 98 -7.29 -0.67 15.97
C LEU A 98 -7.64 -1.55 17.17
N ALA A 99 -8.73 -1.22 17.88
CA ALA A 99 -9.23 -2.01 19.00
C ALA A 99 -9.68 -3.43 18.61
N LYS A 100 -10.08 -3.65 17.35
CA LYS A 100 -10.49 -4.97 16.83
C LYS A 100 -9.32 -5.81 16.32
N THR A 101 -8.16 -5.19 16.09
CA THR A 101 -6.98 -5.83 15.50
C THR A 101 -5.83 -6.02 16.51
N THR A 102 -6.04 -5.63 17.77
CA THR A 102 -5.13 -5.85 18.90
C THR A 102 -5.62 -7.06 19.69
#